data_AF-A0A256XSD2-F1
#
_entry.id   AF-A0A256XSD2-F1
#
_cell.length_a   1.000
_cell.length_b   1.000
_cell.length_c   1.000
_cell.angle_alpha   90.00
_cell.angle_beta   90.00
_cell.angle_gamma   90.00
#
_symmetry.space_group_name_H-M   'P 1'
#
loop_
_entity.id
_entity.type
_entity.pdbx_description
1 polymer ?
#
loop_
_entity_poly.entity_id
_entity_poly.type
_entity_poly.pdbx_seq_one_letter_code
_entity_poly.pdbx_strand_id
1 'polypeptide(L)'
;MSSKVDEKRITLIVSTIIILISVAYGIHSYVTRSASPIHYEVVQIDHKICSMPMVFVMNSTDKVEKVTANPVNYGLDIASKNEKILVCLGDYSDIVEVRSWMEGPIKIIIFGLKRGGSNTGIIINPKEDLEVYATLINESGEYLLPLIKVIDKQRIIDLRGKVNIEDVSYVKIYAFPVSIEFNETNIPSDDYLLKTVKIYNGTVWCRLDSKRIPIKTKISQIENQWLLVYAKPCKGGYVWFKIGESIGKSISFILSCEENG
;
A
#
# COMPACT_ATOMS: atom_id res chain seq x y z
N MET A 1 5.42 -39.89 -58.71
CA MET A 1 6.27 -38.89 -58.02
C MET A 1 5.44 -37.75 -57.39
N SER A 2 4.22 -38.02 -56.89
CA SER A 2 3.25 -36.98 -56.48
C SER A 2 2.87 -36.98 -54.99
N SER A 3 3.23 -37.99 -54.18
CA SER A 3 2.72 -38.11 -52.80
C SER A 3 3.49 -37.28 -51.76
N LYS A 4 4.77 -36.96 -51.99
CA LYS A 4 5.61 -36.23 -51.02
C LYS A 4 5.28 -34.73 -50.90
N VAL A 5 4.62 -34.15 -51.89
CA VAL A 5 4.27 -32.71 -51.89
C VAL A 5 3.02 -32.47 -51.04
N ASP A 6 2.05 -33.39 -51.09
CA ASP A 6 0.83 -33.30 -50.29
C ASP A 6 1.11 -33.53 -48.79
N GLU A 7 2.02 -34.45 -48.46
CA GLU A 7 2.39 -34.76 -47.08
C GLU A 7 3.05 -33.56 -46.37
N LYS A 8 3.89 -32.79 -47.09
CA LYS A 8 4.49 -31.55 -46.56
C LYS A 8 3.46 -30.44 -46.37
N ARG A 9 2.48 -30.31 -47.27
CA ARG A 9 1.41 -29.31 -47.15
C ARG A 9 0.48 -29.62 -45.99
N ILE A 10 0.11 -30.89 -45.81
CA ILE A 10 -0.71 -31.33 -44.69
C ILE A 10 0.01 -31.09 -43.36
N THR A 11 1.30 -31.42 -43.28
CA THR A 11 2.10 -31.21 -42.06
C THR A 11 2.20 -29.72 -41.69
N LEU A 12 2.37 -28.83 -42.68
CA LEU A 12 2.42 -27.39 -42.46
C LEU A 12 1.07 -26.83 -41.96
N ILE A 13 -0.05 -27.28 -42.54
CA ILE A 13 -1.40 -26.86 -42.15
C ILE A 13 -1.71 -27.30 -40.72
N VAL A 14 -1.43 -28.57 -40.39
CA VAL A 14 -1.66 -29.12 -39.04
C VAL A 14 -0.82 -28.36 -38.00
N SER A 15 0.45 -28.08 -38.30
CA SER A 15 1.34 -27.34 -37.40
C SER A 15 0.85 -25.91 -37.14
N THR A 16 0.36 -25.25 -38.19
CA THR A 16 -0.18 -23.88 -38.10
C THR A 16 -1.46 -23.83 -37.26
N ILE A 17 -2.34 -24.81 -37.43
CA ILE A 17 -3.57 -24.94 -36.63
C ILE A 17 -3.24 -25.19 -35.16
N ILE A 18 -2.28 -26.07 -34.86
CA ILE A 18 -1.86 -26.34 -33.47
C ILE A 18 -1.30 -25.08 -32.81
N ILE A 19 -0.46 -24.30 -33.52
CA ILE A 19 0.07 -23.05 -33.00
C ILE A 19 -1.06 -22.04 -32.74
N LEU A 20 -1.99 -21.89 -33.68
CA LEU A 20 -3.14 -20.98 -33.52
C LEU A 20 -4.02 -21.38 -32.34
N ILE A 21 -4.32 -22.67 -32.17
CA ILE A 21 -5.08 -23.17 -31.01
C ILE A 21 -4.31 -22.92 -29.72
N SER A 22 -2.99 -23.14 -29.70
CA SER A 22 -2.16 -22.93 -28.52
C SER A 22 -2.07 -21.45 -28.13
N VAL A 23 -1.96 -20.55 -29.11
CA VAL A 23 -1.98 -19.09 -28.91
C VAL A 23 -3.37 -18.64 -28.45
N ALA A 24 -4.45 -19.13 -29.08
CA ALA A 24 -5.81 -18.81 -28.69
C ALA A 24 -6.13 -19.33 -27.28
N TYR A 25 -5.69 -20.54 -26.93
CA TYR A 25 -5.84 -21.11 -25.59
C TYR A 25 -4.95 -20.38 -24.58
N GLY A 26 -3.74 -19.96 -24.96
CA GLY A 26 -2.87 -19.12 -24.14
C GLY A 26 -3.46 -17.75 -23.84
N ILE A 27 -4.01 -17.07 -24.86
CA ILE A 27 -4.71 -15.79 -24.71
C ILE A 27 -6.00 -15.99 -23.90
N HIS A 28 -6.79 -17.02 -24.21
CA HIS A 28 -8.02 -17.30 -23.50
C HIS A 28 -7.74 -17.61 -22.02
N SER A 29 -6.79 -18.49 -21.70
CA SER A 29 -6.41 -18.80 -20.31
C SER A 29 -5.73 -17.63 -19.58
N TYR A 30 -5.07 -16.72 -20.30
CA TYR A 30 -4.56 -15.47 -19.74
C TYR A 30 -5.68 -14.48 -19.41
N VAL A 31 -6.70 -14.38 -20.28
CA VAL A 31 -7.88 -13.52 -20.10
C VAL A 31 -8.90 -14.13 -19.13
N THR A 32 -9.01 -15.45 -19.05
CA THR A 32 -9.90 -16.22 -18.17
C THR A 32 -9.22 -16.79 -16.93
N ARG A 33 -7.99 -16.34 -16.61
CA ARG A 33 -7.63 -16.12 -15.20
C ARG A 33 -8.52 -15.01 -14.65
N SER A 34 -9.82 -15.31 -14.59
CA SER A 34 -10.79 -14.73 -13.68
C SER A 34 -10.09 -14.76 -12.34
N ALA A 35 -9.64 -13.59 -11.90
CA ALA A 35 -8.96 -13.46 -10.63
C ALA A 35 -9.86 -14.13 -9.60
N SER A 36 -9.34 -15.13 -8.86
CA SER A 36 -10.13 -15.86 -7.87
C SER A 36 -10.97 -14.85 -7.07
N PRO A 37 -12.29 -15.06 -6.90
CA PRO A 37 -13.14 -14.07 -6.28
C PRO A 37 -12.54 -13.64 -4.93
N ILE A 38 -12.49 -12.33 -4.70
CA ILE A 38 -11.90 -11.81 -3.47
C ILE A 38 -12.85 -12.13 -2.33
N HIS A 39 -12.33 -12.79 -1.31
CA HIS A 39 -13.05 -12.93 -0.05
C HIS A 39 -12.98 -11.58 0.68
N TYR A 40 -14.01 -10.77 0.48
CA TYR A 40 -14.30 -9.61 1.30
C TYR A 40 -15.62 -9.79 2.04
N GLU A 41 -15.74 -9.16 3.19
CA GLU A 41 -16.95 -9.16 4.00
C GLU A 41 -17.40 -7.72 4.20
N VAL A 42 -18.67 -7.44 3.91
CA VAL A 42 -19.28 -6.13 4.17
C VAL A 42 -19.83 -6.14 5.58
N VAL A 43 -19.44 -5.15 6.38
CA VAL A 43 -19.71 -5.13 7.82
C VAL A 43 -20.23 -3.77 8.26
N GLN A 44 -20.99 -3.75 9.35
CA GLN A 44 -21.42 -2.50 9.98
C GLN A 44 -20.33 -1.99 10.94
N ILE A 45 -20.11 -0.68 10.96
CA ILE A 45 -19.08 0.02 11.75
C ILE A 45 -19.69 1.22 12.48
N ASP A 46 -19.09 1.68 13.58
CA ASP A 46 -19.59 2.87 14.27
C ASP A 46 -19.42 4.14 13.40
N HIS A 47 -20.50 4.92 13.25
CA HIS A 47 -20.63 6.17 12.49
C HIS A 47 -19.47 7.15 12.66
N LYS A 48 -18.82 7.16 13.82
CA LYS A 48 -17.81 8.18 14.16
C LYS A 48 -16.40 7.87 13.64
N ILE A 49 -16.18 6.79 12.89
CA ILE A 49 -14.84 6.33 12.56
C ILE A 49 -14.21 7.07 11.35
N CYS A 50 -14.96 7.29 10.27
CA CYS A 50 -14.42 7.97 9.09
C CYS A 50 -15.53 8.66 8.26
N SER A 51 -15.22 9.80 7.64
CA SER A 51 -16.08 10.47 6.65
C SER A 51 -15.71 10.15 5.20
N MET A 52 -14.47 9.72 4.96
CA MET A 52 -13.95 9.27 3.66
C MET A 52 -13.43 7.83 3.78
N PRO A 53 -13.31 7.10 2.67
CA PRO A 53 -12.69 5.79 2.69
C PRO A 53 -11.31 5.80 3.34
N MET A 54 -11.14 5.00 4.38
CA MET A 54 -9.93 4.92 5.20
C MET A 54 -9.63 3.48 5.56
N VAL A 55 -8.35 3.18 5.74
CA VAL A 55 -7.89 1.81 5.98
C VAL A 55 -7.27 1.67 7.36
N PHE A 56 -7.61 0.55 8.00
CA PHE A 56 -7.14 0.14 9.31
C PHE A 56 -6.63 -1.31 9.22
N VAL A 57 -5.46 -1.55 9.80
CA VAL A 57 -5.00 -2.92 10.07
C VAL A 57 -5.62 -3.37 11.39
N MET A 58 -6.34 -4.48 11.38
CA MET A 58 -7.00 -5.05 12.56
C MET A 58 -6.09 -6.06 13.26
N ASN A 59 -6.20 -6.17 14.59
CA ASN A 59 -5.61 -7.32 15.27
C ASN A 59 -6.46 -8.57 15.00
N SER A 60 -5.81 -9.74 14.97
CA SER A 60 -6.47 -11.02 14.72
C SER A 60 -7.57 -11.36 15.75
N THR A 61 -7.54 -10.75 16.93
CA THR A 61 -8.51 -10.94 18.01
C THR A 61 -9.67 -9.94 18.00
N ASP A 62 -9.63 -8.92 17.14
CA ASP A 62 -10.64 -7.86 17.15
C ASP A 62 -11.96 -8.38 16.56
N LYS A 63 -13.03 -8.29 17.37
CA LYS A 63 -14.40 -8.52 16.90
C LYS A 63 -14.84 -7.30 16.09
N VAL A 64 -15.38 -7.58 14.90
CA VAL A 64 -15.84 -6.58 13.91
C VAL A 64 -16.84 -5.59 14.50
N GLU A 65 -17.72 -6.05 15.40
CA GLU A 65 -18.78 -5.25 16.02
C GLU A 65 -18.26 -4.20 17.02
N LYS A 66 -16.97 -4.25 17.38
CA LYS A 66 -16.31 -3.29 18.26
C LYS A 66 -14.93 -2.92 17.73
N VAL A 67 -14.84 -2.60 16.44
CA VAL A 67 -13.64 -1.91 15.94
C VAL A 67 -13.68 -0.48 16.48
N THR A 68 -13.27 -0.30 17.73
CA THR A 68 -12.79 0.99 18.19
C THR A 68 -11.53 1.26 17.38
N ALA A 69 -11.62 2.19 16.44
CA ALA A 69 -10.49 2.61 15.64
C ALA A 69 -9.36 2.99 16.59
N ASN A 70 -8.36 2.12 16.73
CA ASN A 70 -7.19 2.41 17.53
C ASN A 70 -6.46 3.56 16.80
N PRO A 71 -6.30 4.75 17.42
CA PRO A 71 -5.71 5.94 16.80
C PRO A 71 -4.36 5.69 16.11
N VAL A 72 -3.64 4.68 16.58
CA VAL A 72 -2.33 4.29 16.06
C VAL A 72 -2.42 3.72 14.64
N ASN A 73 -3.55 3.12 14.25
CA ASN A 73 -3.71 2.38 12.98
C ASN A 73 -4.28 3.24 11.84
N TYR A 74 -4.47 4.55 12.07
CA TYR A 74 -5.10 5.44 11.09
C TYR A 74 -4.20 5.70 9.89
N GLY A 75 -4.75 5.49 8.69
CA GLY A 75 -4.14 5.97 7.44
C GLY A 75 -2.94 5.15 6.98
N LEU A 76 -2.87 3.87 7.34
CA LEU A 76 -1.94 2.94 6.72
C LEU A 76 -2.43 2.58 5.31
N ASP A 77 -1.66 2.99 4.32
CA ASP A 77 -1.81 2.65 2.90
C ASP A 77 -1.06 1.34 2.53
N ILE A 78 -0.36 0.71 3.49
CA ILE A 78 0.37 -0.54 3.30
C ILE A 78 0.07 -1.54 4.42
N ALA A 79 -0.36 -2.74 4.03
CA ALA A 79 -0.51 -3.91 4.89
C ALA A 79 0.38 -5.07 4.44
N SER A 80 0.58 -6.02 5.34
CA SER A 80 1.22 -7.29 5.05
C SER A 80 0.19 -8.36 4.70
N LYS A 81 0.61 -9.36 3.92
CA LYS A 81 -0.18 -10.58 3.73
C LYS A 81 -0.58 -11.19 5.06
N ASN A 82 -1.77 -11.77 5.11
CA ASN A 82 -2.40 -12.39 6.28
C ASN A 82 -2.77 -11.41 7.41
N GLU A 83 -2.51 -10.11 7.27
CA GLU A 83 -3.12 -9.12 8.16
C GLU A 83 -4.59 -8.93 7.77
N LYS A 84 -5.46 -8.82 8.77
CA LYS A 84 -6.87 -8.49 8.57
C LYS A 84 -6.99 -6.99 8.38
N ILE A 85 -7.64 -6.56 7.30
CA ILE A 85 -7.74 -5.15 6.92
C ILE A 85 -9.21 -4.75 6.99
N LEU A 86 -9.50 -3.61 7.62
CA LEU A 86 -10.79 -2.94 7.54
C LEU A 86 -10.64 -1.69 6.68
N VAL A 87 -11.43 -1.61 5.62
CA VAL A 87 -11.66 -0.38 4.86
C VAL A 87 -12.97 0.22 5.36
N CYS A 88 -12.89 1.27 6.17
CA CYS A 88 -14.06 2.10 6.52
C CYS A 88 -14.45 2.91 5.29
N LEU A 89 -15.72 2.90 4.87
CA LEU A 89 -16.14 3.57 3.63
C LEU A 89 -16.64 5.01 3.84
N GLY A 90 -16.98 5.36 5.07
CA GLY A 90 -17.48 6.68 5.44
C GLY A 90 -18.76 7.04 4.68
N ASP A 91 -18.81 8.25 4.12
CA ASP A 91 -19.98 8.75 3.37
C ASP A 91 -20.19 8.03 2.03
N TYR A 92 -19.21 7.24 1.56
CA TYR A 92 -19.22 6.53 0.27
C TYR A 92 -19.47 5.04 0.46
N SER A 93 -20.56 4.67 1.13
CA SER A 93 -20.76 3.31 1.60
C SER A 93 -21.61 2.42 0.67
N ASP A 94 -22.23 3.00 -0.37
CA ASP A 94 -22.96 2.26 -1.39
C ASP A 94 -22.01 1.69 -2.45
N ILE A 95 -21.76 0.38 -2.38
CA ILE A 95 -20.94 -0.34 -3.36
C ILE A 95 -21.79 -0.63 -4.61
N VAL A 96 -21.47 0.01 -5.73
CA VAL A 96 -22.19 -0.16 -7.00
C VAL A 96 -21.50 -1.11 -7.97
N GLU A 97 -20.18 -1.27 -7.83
CA GLU A 97 -19.39 -2.11 -8.70
C GLU A 97 -18.18 -2.65 -7.95
N VAL A 98 -17.74 -3.87 -8.28
CA VAL A 98 -16.44 -4.40 -7.88
C VAL A 98 -15.75 -4.94 -9.11
N ARG A 99 -14.61 -4.35 -9.46
CA ARG A 99 -13.74 -4.82 -10.55
C ARG A 99 -12.48 -5.43 -9.98
N SER A 100 -11.99 -6.48 -10.61
CA SER A 100 -10.71 -7.08 -10.25
C SER A 100 -10.00 -7.69 -11.44
N TRP A 101 -8.68 -7.55 -11.48
CA TRP A 101 -7.82 -8.19 -12.46
C TRP A 101 -6.43 -8.47 -11.88
N MET A 102 -5.60 -9.15 -12.64
CA MET A 102 -4.21 -9.41 -12.29
C MET A 102 -3.29 -8.50 -13.11
N GLU A 103 -2.32 -7.85 -12.44
CA GLU A 103 -1.22 -7.13 -13.06
C GLU A 103 0.09 -7.79 -12.63
N GLY A 104 0.60 -8.70 -13.46
CA GLY A 104 1.72 -9.56 -13.10
C GLY A 104 1.38 -10.43 -11.88
N PRO A 105 2.19 -10.42 -10.80
CA PRO A 105 1.90 -11.17 -9.58
C PRO A 105 0.96 -10.42 -8.61
N ILE A 106 0.56 -9.20 -8.93
CA ILE A 106 -0.25 -8.35 -8.05
C ILE A 106 -1.70 -8.40 -8.52
N LYS A 107 -2.63 -8.62 -7.58
CA LYS A 107 -4.05 -8.47 -7.85
C LYS A 107 -4.46 -7.01 -7.68
N ILE A 108 -5.29 -6.49 -8.56
CA ILE A 108 -5.86 -5.15 -8.44
C ILE A 108 -7.35 -5.27 -8.19
N ILE A 109 -7.87 -4.50 -7.24
CA ILE A 109 -9.30 -4.42 -6.91
C ILE A 109 -9.73 -2.97 -6.93
N ILE A 110 -10.86 -2.70 -7.58
CA ILE A 110 -11.50 -1.39 -7.55
C ILE A 110 -12.93 -1.56 -7.04
N PHE A 111 -13.25 -0.87 -5.95
CA PHE A 111 -14.61 -0.69 -5.48
C PHE A 111 -15.21 0.60 -6.08
N GLY A 112 -16.26 0.47 -6.87
CA GLY A 112 -17.09 1.61 -7.29
C GLY A 112 -18.00 2.00 -6.14
N LEU A 113 -17.82 3.19 -5.58
CA LEU A 113 -18.52 3.67 -4.40
C LEU A 113 -19.33 4.93 -4.71
N LYS A 114 -20.59 4.95 -4.30
CA LYS A 114 -21.43 6.15 -4.31
C LYS A 114 -21.68 6.64 -2.89
N ARG A 115 -22.03 7.93 -2.80
CA ARG A 115 -22.59 8.45 -1.56
C ARG A 115 -23.90 7.75 -1.24
N GLY A 116 -24.00 7.20 -0.04
CA GLY A 116 -25.16 6.45 0.39
C GLY A 116 -24.80 5.41 1.44
N GLY A 117 -25.83 4.88 2.10
CA GLY A 117 -25.71 4.12 3.34
C GLY A 117 -25.11 4.93 4.49
N SER A 118 -25.18 4.40 5.71
CA SER A 118 -24.34 4.87 6.81
C SER A 118 -23.66 3.64 7.37
N ASN A 119 -22.45 3.82 7.92
CA ASN A 119 -21.86 2.86 8.83
C ASN A 119 -21.40 1.54 8.20
N THR A 120 -20.87 1.57 6.97
CA THR A 120 -20.37 0.35 6.32
C THR A 120 -18.84 0.34 6.20
N GLY A 121 -18.26 -0.84 6.41
CA GLY A 121 -16.86 -1.14 6.13
C GLY A 121 -16.71 -2.43 5.32
N ILE A 122 -15.52 -2.62 4.75
CA ILE A 122 -15.13 -3.83 4.02
C ILE A 122 -13.97 -4.47 4.76
N ILE A 123 -14.10 -5.74 5.13
CA ILE A 123 -13.01 -6.52 5.67
C ILE A 123 -12.37 -7.32 4.54
N ILE A 124 -11.04 -7.25 4.46
CA ILE A 124 -10.22 -7.97 3.49
C ILE A 124 -9.20 -8.81 4.25
N ASN A 125 -9.08 -10.09 3.89
CA ASN A 125 -8.09 -11.03 4.44
C ASN A 125 -7.15 -11.52 3.31
N PRO A 126 -6.23 -10.65 2.84
CA PRO A 126 -5.41 -10.93 1.68
C PRO A 126 -4.35 -12.01 1.98
N LYS A 127 -4.25 -13.01 1.10
CA LYS A 127 -3.20 -14.05 1.13
C LYS A 127 -2.12 -13.84 0.05
N GLU A 128 -2.33 -12.88 -0.83
CA GLU A 128 -1.51 -12.59 -2.00
C GLU A 128 -1.16 -11.09 -2.07
N ASP A 129 -0.23 -10.73 -2.96
CA ASP A 129 0.07 -9.31 -3.22
C ASP A 129 -1.18 -8.68 -3.87
N LEU A 130 -1.63 -7.56 -3.31
CA LEU A 130 -2.91 -6.93 -3.66
C LEU A 130 -2.79 -5.41 -3.65
N GLU A 131 -3.44 -4.71 -4.56
CA GLU A 131 -3.72 -3.28 -4.43
C GLU A 131 -5.23 -3.04 -4.53
N VAL A 132 -5.74 -2.23 -3.60
CA VAL A 132 -7.16 -1.90 -3.46
C VAL A 132 -7.33 -0.42 -3.69
N TYR A 133 -8.27 -0.09 -4.55
CA TYR A 133 -8.66 1.27 -4.89
C TYR A 133 -10.16 1.43 -4.72
N ALA A 134 -10.59 2.69 -4.59
CA ALA A 134 -11.99 3.08 -4.68
C ALA A 134 -12.17 4.08 -5.82
N THR A 135 -13.19 3.88 -6.65
CA THR A 135 -13.71 4.92 -7.54
C THR A 135 -14.87 5.60 -6.83
N LEU A 136 -14.68 6.85 -6.41
CA LEU A 136 -15.71 7.66 -5.76
C LEU A 136 -16.54 8.35 -6.83
N ILE A 137 -17.83 8.03 -6.89
CA ILE A 137 -18.77 8.55 -7.88
C ILE A 137 -19.64 9.61 -7.22
N ASN A 138 -19.56 10.85 -7.70
CA ASN A 138 -20.40 11.96 -7.25
C ASN A 138 -20.90 12.79 -8.44
N GLU A 139 -21.67 13.84 -8.16
CA GLU A 139 -22.21 14.74 -9.20
C GLU A 139 -21.13 15.46 -10.03
N SER A 140 -19.93 15.60 -9.48
CA SER A 140 -18.77 16.23 -10.13
C SER A 140 -17.93 15.27 -10.96
N GLY A 141 -18.21 13.96 -10.92
CA GLY A 141 -17.53 12.93 -11.72
C GLY A 141 -17.02 11.76 -10.89
N GLU A 142 -16.05 11.04 -11.47
CA GLU A 142 -15.41 9.87 -10.86
C GLU A 142 -13.97 10.22 -10.44
N TYR A 143 -13.60 9.84 -9.22
CA TYR A 143 -12.24 9.99 -8.69
C TYR A 143 -11.69 8.67 -8.19
N LEU A 144 -10.46 8.31 -8.62
CA LEU A 144 -9.78 7.11 -8.17
C LEU A 144 -8.93 7.41 -6.93
N LEU A 145 -9.24 6.73 -5.83
CA LEU A 145 -8.55 6.83 -4.54
C LEU A 145 -7.80 5.52 -4.25
N PRO A 146 -6.46 5.53 -4.12
CA PRO A 146 -5.74 4.37 -3.58
C PRO A 146 -6.12 4.17 -2.10
N LEU A 147 -6.52 2.96 -1.74
CA LEU A 147 -6.91 2.62 -0.37
C LEU A 147 -5.77 1.91 0.35
N ILE A 148 -5.35 0.76 -0.17
CA ILE A 148 -4.29 -0.03 0.45
C ILE A 148 -3.55 -0.91 -0.53
N LYS A 149 -2.25 -1.05 -0.28
CA LYS A 149 -1.38 -2.03 -0.90
C LYS A 149 -1.01 -3.12 0.10
N VAL A 150 -1.15 -4.37 -0.29
CA VAL A 150 -0.79 -5.55 0.48
C VAL A 150 0.42 -6.21 -0.17
N ILE A 151 1.49 -6.38 0.59
CA ILE A 151 2.74 -6.97 0.12
C ILE A 151 3.34 -7.91 1.15
N ASP A 152 4.35 -8.67 0.73
CA ASP A 152 5.14 -9.49 1.65
C ASP A 152 5.75 -8.65 2.79
N LYS A 153 5.70 -9.16 4.02
CA LYS A 153 6.31 -8.51 5.19
C LYS A 153 7.79 -8.21 4.95
N GLN A 154 8.51 -9.09 4.26
CA GLN A 154 9.93 -8.92 3.94
C GLN A 154 10.23 -7.75 2.99
N ARG A 155 9.20 -7.06 2.50
CA ARG A 155 9.33 -5.83 1.70
C ARG A 155 8.93 -4.58 2.48
N ILE A 156 8.39 -4.73 3.68
CA ILE A 156 7.85 -3.64 4.47
C ILE A 156 8.92 -3.13 5.43
N ILE A 157 9.08 -1.81 5.49
CA ILE A 157 9.73 -1.12 6.62
C ILE A 157 8.61 -0.54 7.48
N ASP A 158 8.44 -1.07 8.70
CA ASP A 158 7.39 -0.66 9.64
C ASP A 158 8.01 0.27 10.70
N LEU A 159 7.65 1.56 10.67
CA LEU A 159 8.18 2.62 11.52
C LEU A 159 7.12 3.03 12.54
N ARG A 160 7.44 2.89 13.84
CA ARG A 160 6.55 3.22 14.96
C ARG A 160 7.22 4.20 15.90
N GLY A 161 6.65 5.38 16.07
CA GLY A 161 7.29 6.45 16.82
C GLY A 161 6.44 7.03 17.93
N LYS A 162 7.11 7.52 18.98
CA LYS A 162 6.57 8.52 19.90
C LYS A 162 7.17 9.88 19.58
N VAL A 163 6.35 10.92 19.54
CA VAL A 163 6.76 12.29 19.26
C VAL A 163 6.41 13.14 20.48
N ASN A 164 7.44 13.57 21.19
CA ASN A 164 7.39 14.42 22.37
C ASN A 164 7.94 15.81 22.01
N ILE A 165 7.34 16.45 21.01
CA ILE A 165 7.76 17.77 20.52
C ILE A 165 6.51 18.62 20.41
N GLU A 166 6.51 19.77 21.10
CA GLU A 166 5.41 20.73 21.03
C GLU A 166 5.30 21.37 19.64
N ASP A 167 4.06 21.72 19.29
CA ASP A 167 3.69 22.36 18.01
C ASP A 167 4.03 21.59 16.74
N VAL A 168 4.18 20.25 16.83
CA VAL A 168 4.37 19.40 15.65
C VAL A 168 3.13 18.53 15.42
N SER A 169 2.55 18.64 14.23
CA SER A 169 1.39 17.83 13.81
C SER A 169 1.75 16.69 12.85
N TYR A 170 2.97 16.69 12.30
CA TYR A 170 3.40 15.74 11.28
C TYR A 170 4.86 15.34 11.43
N VAL A 171 5.15 14.10 11.03
CA VAL A 171 6.49 13.58 10.79
C VAL A 171 6.69 13.45 9.29
N LYS A 172 7.83 13.91 8.79
CA LYS A 172 8.26 13.72 7.41
C LYS A 172 9.30 12.61 7.34
N ILE A 173 9.18 11.76 6.33
CA ILE A 173 10.09 10.65 6.09
C ILE A 173 10.78 10.86 4.75
N TYR A 174 12.09 10.85 4.75
CA TYR A 174 12.93 11.07 3.57
C TYR A 174 13.84 9.88 3.32
N ALA A 175 14.29 9.71 2.07
CA ALA A 175 15.35 8.76 1.72
C ALA A 175 16.56 9.48 1.13
N PHE A 176 17.72 9.26 1.73
CA PHE A 176 18.99 9.84 1.33
C PHE A 176 20.00 8.75 0.93
N PRO A 177 20.95 9.07 0.03
CA PRO A 177 22.05 8.16 -0.29
C PRO A 177 22.98 7.88 0.90
N VAL A 178 23.18 8.87 1.78
CA VAL A 178 24.02 8.80 2.98
C VAL A 178 23.34 9.55 4.12
N SER A 179 23.65 9.21 5.37
CA SER A 179 23.24 10.04 6.51
C SER A 179 24.01 11.36 6.49
N ILE A 180 23.33 12.43 6.91
CA ILE A 180 23.87 13.79 6.95
C ILE A 180 23.57 14.35 8.34
N GLU A 181 24.51 15.08 8.92
CA GLU A 181 24.26 15.86 10.12
C GLU A 181 23.44 17.10 9.76
N PHE A 182 22.26 17.23 10.34
CA PHE A 182 21.42 18.41 10.18
C PHE A 182 21.69 19.41 11.31
N ASN A 183 21.78 20.68 10.95
CA ASN A 183 21.75 21.80 11.89
C ASN A 183 20.44 22.58 11.72
N GLU A 184 20.16 23.53 12.61
CA GLU A 184 18.91 24.29 12.63
C GLU A 184 18.60 25.01 11.29
N THR A 185 19.62 25.26 10.48
CA THR A 185 19.54 25.95 9.18
C THR A 185 19.39 25.04 7.97
N ASN A 186 19.54 23.72 8.13
CA ASN A 186 19.56 22.77 7.01
C ASN A 186 18.31 21.90 7.04
N ILE A 187 17.21 22.40 6.49
CA ILE A 187 15.95 21.65 6.38
C ILE A 187 16.06 20.69 5.18
N PRO A 188 15.67 19.40 5.32
CA PRO A 188 15.70 18.46 4.19
C PRO A 188 14.84 18.93 3.01
N SER A 189 15.41 18.91 1.79
CA SER A 189 14.65 19.22 0.56
C SER A 189 13.51 18.23 0.35
N ASP A 190 12.35 18.74 -0.06
CA ASP A 190 11.18 17.93 -0.41
C ASP A 190 11.44 17.00 -1.61
N ASP A 191 12.51 17.21 -2.38
CA ASP A 191 12.93 16.26 -3.40
C ASP A 191 13.12 14.86 -2.81
N TYR A 192 13.68 14.75 -1.60
CA TYR A 192 13.96 13.47 -0.94
C TYR A 192 12.77 12.92 -0.14
N LEU A 193 11.66 13.66 -0.09
CA LEU A 193 10.49 13.31 0.71
C LEU A 193 9.82 12.06 0.13
N LEU A 194 9.64 11.05 0.97
CA LEU A 194 8.85 9.87 0.65
C LEU A 194 7.41 10.02 1.10
N LYS A 195 7.22 10.54 2.31
CA LYS A 195 5.90 10.56 2.96
C LYS A 195 5.82 11.59 4.07
N THR A 196 4.64 12.19 4.21
CA THR A 196 4.26 12.98 5.39
C THR A 196 3.21 12.21 6.17
N VAL A 197 3.43 12.05 7.47
CA VAL A 197 2.60 11.21 8.35
C VAL A 197 2.09 12.07 9.49
N LYS A 198 0.78 12.04 9.71
CA LYS A 198 0.16 12.82 10.80
C LYS A 198 0.44 12.16 12.14
N ILE A 199 0.69 12.99 13.15
CA ILE A 199 0.84 12.57 14.54
C ILE A 199 -0.54 12.49 15.18
N TYR A 200 -0.82 11.39 15.86
CA TYR A 200 -2.06 11.20 16.61
C TYR A 200 -1.70 10.87 18.06
N ASN A 201 -2.11 11.74 18.99
CA ASN A 201 -1.83 11.61 20.43
C ASN A 201 -0.35 11.33 20.74
N GLY A 202 0.56 12.07 20.09
CA GLY A 202 2.00 11.90 20.27
C GLY A 202 2.56 10.59 19.69
N THR A 203 1.79 9.86 18.88
CA THR A 203 2.24 8.62 18.22
C THR A 203 2.20 8.75 16.72
N VAL A 204 3.09 8.01 16.05
CA VAL A 204 3.11 7.92 14.59
C VAL A 204 3.33 6.46 14.18
N TRP A 205 2.59 6.02 13.17
CA TRP A 205 2.79 4.71 12.55
C TRP A 205 2.84 4.88 11.04
N CYS A 206 3.91 4.40 10.42
CA CYS A 206 4.09 4.43 8.99
C CYS A 206 4.67 3.12 8.48
N ARG A 207 4.26 2.72 7.28
CA ARG A 207 4.86 1.60 6.54
C ARG A 207 5.31 2.07 5.16
N LEU A 208 6.43 1.53 4.70
CA LEU A 208 7.00 1.81 3.38
C LEU A 208 7.23 0.50 2.62
N ASP A 209 6.96 0.50 1.31
CA ASP A 209 7.36 -0.58 0.39
C ASP A 209 8.79 -0.31 -0.05
N SER A 210 9.74 -1.15 0.38
CA SER A 210 11.15 -0.99 0.06
C SER A 210 11.40 -0.99 -1.45
N LYS A 211 10.57 -1.64 -2.26
CA LYS A 211 10.74 -1.62 -3.73
C LYS A 211 10.28 -0.33 -4.40
N ARG A 212 9.55 0.55 -3.71
CA ARG A 212 9.06 1.83 -4.24
C ARG A 212 9.88 3.03 -3.77
N ILE A 213 10.84 2.84 -2.88
CA ILE A 213 11.75 3.93 -2.48
C ILE A 213 12.68 4.24 -3.66
N PRO A 214 12.72 5.50 -4.14
CA PRO A 214 13.48 5.88 -5.32
C PRO A 214 14.99 5.75 -5.08
N ILE A 215 15.71 5.21 -6.06
CA ILE A 215 17.17 5.16 -6.05
C ILE A 215 17.70 6.48 -6.61
N LYS A 216 18.03 7.43 -5.72
CA LYS A 216 18.38 8.81 -6.11
C LYS A 216 19.84 9.04 -6.50
N THR A 217 20.69 8.02 -6.54
CA THR A 217 22.12 8.16 -6.87
C THR A 217 22.64 6.97 -7.67
N LYS A 218 23.90 7.06 -8.13
CA LYS A 218 24.66 5.91 -8.68
C LYS A 218 24.90 4.78 -7.67
N ILE A 219 24.46 4.93 -6.41
CA ILE A 219 24.41 3.82 -5.46
C ILE A 219 23.38 2.83 -6.01
N SER A 220 23.88 1.73 -6.57
CA SER A 220 23.09 0.75 -7.32
C SER A 220 22.12 -0.05 -6.44
N GLN A 221 22.25 0.05 -5.12
CA GLN A 221 21.50 -0.76 -4.16
C GLN A 221 20.83 0.10 -3.10
N ILE A 222 19.52 -0.08 -2.97
CA ILE A 222 18.69 0.61 -1.99
C ILE A 222 19.11 0.33 -0.53
N GLU A 223 19.70 -0.83 -0.28
CA GLU A 223 20.13 -1.27 1.05
C GLU A 223 21.19 -0.36 1.67
N ASN A 224 21.92 0.38 0.84
CA ASN A 224 22.97 1.31 1.26
C ASN A 224 22.44 2.72 1.53
N GLN A 225 21.16 2.97 1.30
CA GLN A 225 20.53 4.26 1.57
C GLN A 225 20.05 4.36 3.02
N TRP A 226 19.70 5.58 3.40
CA TRP A 226 19.29 5.96 4.74
C TRP A 226 17.89 6.57 4.72
N LEU A 227 17.07 6.17 5.68
CA LEU A 227 15.82 6.85 5.99
C LEU A 227 16.07 7.88 7.08
N LEU A 228 15.62 9.10 6.82
CA LEU A 228 15.48 10.13 7.83
C LEU A 228 14.02 10.18 8.27
N VAL A 229 13.79 10.05 9.56
CA VAL A 229 12.50 10.41 10.17
C VAL A 229 12.69 11.74 10.88
N TYR A 230 11.93 12.75 10.47
CA TYR A 230 12.16 14.15 10.84
C TYR A 230 10.85 14.82 11.27
N ALA A 231 10.90 15.57 12.37
CA ALA A 231 9.77 16.35 12.87
C ALA A 231 10.10 17.86 12.96
N LYS A 232 11.27 18.20 13.52
CA LYS A 232 11.66 19.58 13.82
C LYS A 232 13.19 19.69 13.81
N PRO A 233 13.77 20.84 13.42
CA PRO A 233 15.22 21.00 13.42
C PRO A 233 15.70 21.34 14.84
N CYS A 234 15.78 20.32 15.71
CA CYS A 234 16.28 20.40 17.08
C CYS A 234 17.05 19.11 17.43
N LYS A 235 17.88 19.13 18.48
CA LYS A 235 18.56 17.93 18.95
C LYS A 235 17.53 16.89 19.42
N GLY A 236 17.52 15.73 18.76
CA GLY A 236 16.53 14.66 18.97
C GLY A 236 15.24 14.80 18.16
N GLY A 237 15.09 15.87 17.37
CA GLY A 237 13.95 16.11 16.47
C GLY A 237 13.96 15.27 15.19
N TYR A 238 15.00 14.46 15.01
CA TYR A 238 15.18 13.55 13.89
C TYR A 238 15.97 12.30 14.27
N VAL A 239 15.80 11.24 13.48
CA VAL A 239 16.54 9.98 13.62
C VAL A 239 16.81 9.36 12.26
N TRP A 240 17.93 8.66 12.15
CA TRP A 240 18.38 7.99 10.93
C TRP A 240 18.30 6.47 11.07
N PHE A 241 17.87 5.80 10.01
CA PHE A 241 17.88 4.34 9.89
C PHE A 241 18.52 3.92 8.57
N LYS A 242 19.32 2.86 8.60
CA LYS A 242 19.82 2.26 7.36
C LYS A 242 18.74 1.39 6.73
N ILE A 243 18.45 1.58 5.44
CA ILE A 243 17.34 0.88 4.78
C ILE A 243 17.54 -0.63 4.79
N GLY A 244 18.73 -1.12 4.41
CA GLY A 244 19.00 -2.56 4.35
C GLY A 244 18.79 -3.28 5.69
N GLU A 245 19.03 -2.58 6.80
CA GLU A 245 18.83 -3.14 8.14
C GLU A 245 17.38 -3.08 8.61
N SER A 246 16.54 -2.30 7.93
CA SER A 246 15.16 -1.97 8.30
C SER A 246 14.12 -2.82 7.57
N ILE A 247 14.46 -3.35 6.40
CA ILE A 247 13.55 -4.16 5.57
C ILE A 247 13.10 -5.40 6.34
N GLY A 248 11.79 -5.67 6.34
CA GLY A 248 11.18 -6.80 7.03
C GLY A 248 10.98 -6.61 8.53
N LYS A 249 11.41 -5.48 9.09
CA LYS A 249 11.41 -5.22 10.54
C LYS A 249 10.40 -4.14 10.94
N SER A 250 10.03 -4.20 12.22
CA SER A 250 9.34 -3.14 12.93
C SER A 250 10.35 -2.39 13.78
N ILE A 251 10.50 -1.09 13.52
CA ILE A 251 11.47 -0.20 14.17
C ILE A 251 10.70 0.78 15.03
N SER A 252 11.09 0.84 16.31
CA SER A 252 10.57 1.81 17.24
C SER A 252 11.51 3.01 17.36
N PHE A 253 10.96 4.22 17.47
CA PHE A 253 11.75 5.44 17.65
C PHE A 253 11.06 6.45 18.56
N ILE A 254 11.82 7.42 19.04
CA ILE A 254 11.33 8.53 19.83
C ILE A 254 11.93 9.80 19.23
N LEU A 255 11.09 10.81 19.01
CA LEU A 255 11.53 12.15 18.66
C LEU A 255 11.20 13.08 19.83
N SER A 256 12.18 13.86 20.26
CA SER A 256 12.06 14.84 21.34
C SER A 256 13.03 15.98 21.07
N CYS A 257 12.63 17.22 21.35
CA CYS A 257 13.62 18.28 21.45
C CYS A 257 14.17 18.25 22.87
N GLU A 258 15.47 18.02 23.03
CA GLU A 258 16.12 18.33 24.31
C GLU A 258 15.97 19.83 24.54
N GLU A 259 15.19 20.23 25.55
CA GLU A 259 15.31 21.59 26.08
C GLU A 259 16.73 21.70 26.65
N ASN A 260 17.51 22.64 26.12
CA ASN A 260 18.79 22.97 26.73
C ASN A 260 18.52 23.31 28.20
N GLY A 261 19.10 22.51 29.11
CA GLY A 261 19.10 22.78 30.54
C GLY A 261 19.83 24.07 30.88
#